data_AF-A0A0J7J641-F1
#
_entry.id   AF-A0A0J7J641-F1
#
_cell.length_a   1.000
_cell.length_b   1.000
_cell.length_c   1.000
_cell.angle_alpha   90.00
_cell.angle_beta   90.00
_cell.angle_gamma   90.00
#
_symmetry.space_group_name_H-M   'P 1'
#
loop_
_entity.id
_entity.type
_entity.pdbx_description
1 polymer ?
#
loop_
_entity_poly.entity_id
_entity_poly.type
_entity_poly.pdbx_seq_one_letter_code
_entity_poly.pdbx_strand_id
1 'polypeptide(L)'
;MSWSWDDVKGVVAKAAPLLGSALGPAGGAVGTLIASALGTDDNPEAVATAIQADPDALVKLKALEREHERELKRMVIEAETARLAEINQTMRAEASAQDGYVRRWRPTFGYMVAITWLVQSVAIAWAMVGAPENAADLINAVTALTPMWGIALSILGINITARSRDKRASAGQDSRGLLDKLTDSLEAKRHG
;
A
#
# COMPACT_ATOMS: atom_id res chain seq x y z
N MET A 1 -1.18 -19.25 23.91
CA MET A 1 -1.35 -18.18 22.90
C MET A 1 -1.02 -18.84 21.57
N SER A 2 -2.00 -19.04 20.69
CA SER A 2 -1.81 -19.70 19.39
C SER A 2 -1.14 -18.72 18.43
N TRP A 3 -0.08 -19.12 17.75
CA TRP A 3 0.61 -18.28 16.78
C TRP A 3 -0.12 -18.29 15.45
N SER A 4 -0.21 -17.14 14.79
CA SER A 4 -0.68 -17.03 13.40
C SER A 4 0.49 -16.77 12.43
N TRP A 5 0.28 -17.05 11.14
CA TRP A 5 1.26 -16.71 10.10
C TRP A 5 1.55 -15.20 10.03
N ASP A 6 0.59 -14.35 10.40
CA ASP A 6 0.79 -12.90 10.49
C ASP A 6 1.77 -12.52 11.61
N ASP A 7 1.71 -13.23 12.75
CA ASP A 7 2.66 -13.02 13.86
C ASP A 7 4.08 -13.48 13.46
N VAL A 8 4.18 -14.65 12.83
CA VAL A 8 5.46 -15.20 12.34
C VAL A 8 6.08 -14.27 11.30
N LYS A 9 5.28 -13.75 10.38
CA LYS A 9 5.71 -12.78 9.38
C LYS A 9 6.41 -11.57 10.00
N GLY A 10 5.87 -11.02 11.09
CA GLY A 10 6.47 -9.87 11.77
C GLY A 10 7.86 -10.16 12.34
N VAL A 11 8.11 -11.39 12.78
CA VAL A 11 9.42 -11.83 13.27
C VAL A 11 10.38 -12.10 12.11
N VAL A 12 9.95 -12.85 11.11
CA VAL A 12 10.74 -13.19 9.91
C VAL A 12 11.16 -11.94 9.16
N ALA A 13 10.26 -10.97 8.99
CA ALA A 13 10.53 -9.72 8.26
C ALA A 13 11.67 -8.87 8.84
N LYS A 14 11.99 -9.02 10.14
CA LYS A 14 13.10 -8.30 10.77
C LYS A 14 14.47 -8.79 10.30
N ALA A 15 14.59 -10.08 9.97
CA ALA A 15 15.83 -10.70 9.52
C ALA A 15 15.88 -10.94 8.01
N ALA A 16 14.72 -11.26 7.42
CA ALA A 16 14.52 -11.61 6.01
C ALA A 16 13.23 -10.91 5.49
N PRO A 17 13.34 -9.65 5.02
CA PRO A 17 12.19 -8.83 4.62
C PRO A 17 11.38 -9.37 3.43
N LEU A 18 12.01 -10.00 2.43
CA LEU A 18 11.35 -10.59 1.27
C LEU A 18 10.61 -11.88 1.64
N LEU A 19 11.19 -12.72 2.50
CA LEU A 19 10.48 -13.89 3.05
C LEU A 19 9.25 -13.45 3.86
N GLY A 20 9.41 -12.45 4.73
CA GLY A 20 8.28 -11.87 5.47
C GLY A 20 7.22 -11.25 4.56
N SER A 21 7.62 -10.60 3.46
CA SER A 21 6.68 -10.06 2.47
C SER A 21 5.92 -11.16 1.73
N ALA A 22 6.62 -12.24 1.35
CA ALA A 22 6.04 -13.37 0.63
C ALA A 22 5.10 -14.24 1.51
N LEU A 23 5.33 -14.29 2.82
CA LEU A 23 4.43 -14.94 3.79
C LEU A 23 3.01 -14.35 3.80
N GLY A 24 2.81 -13.10 3.34
CA GLY A 24 1.47 -12.53 3.22
C GLY A 24 0.62 -13.25 2.16
N PRO A 25 0.92 -13.06 0.86
CA PRO A 25 0.12 -13.64 -0.22
C PRO A 25 0.29 -15.16 -0.38
N ALA A 26 1.41 -15.74 0.10
CA ALA A 26 1.73 -17.15 -0.06
C ALA A 26 2.11 -17.82 1.27
N GLY A 27 1.41 -17.47 2.35
CA GLY A 27 1.72 -17.91 3.71
C GLY A 27 1.88 -19.41 3.88
N GLY A 28 1.06 -20.22 3.20
CA GLY A 28 1.20 -21.67 3.19
C GLY A 28 2.51 -22.13 2.52
N ALA A 29 2.72 -21.77 1.26
CA ALA A 29 3.89 -22.23 0.50
C ALA A 29 5.23 -21.73 1.06
N VAL A 30 5.29 -20.45 1.46
CA VAL A 30 6.49 -19.85 2.06
C VAL A 30 6.68 -20.35 3.50
N GLY A 31 5.59 -20.60 4.22
CA GLY A 31 5.58 -21.23 5.53
C GLY A 31 6.24 -22.61 5.51
N THR A 32 5.85 -23.47 4.56
CA THR A 32 6.46 -24.79 4.36
C THR A 32 7.95 -24.71 4.05
N LEU A 33 8.34 -23.72 3.23
CA LEU A 33 9.73 -23.49 2.83
C LEU A 33 10.59 -23.10 4.04
N ILE A 34 10.05 -22.22 4.90
CA ILE A 34 10.67 -21.83 6.17
C ILE A 34 10.74 -23.00 7.14
N ALA A 35 9.64 -23.74 7.34
CA ALA A 35 9.59 -24.89 8.23
C ALA A 35 10.62 -25.96 7.82
N SER A 36 10.74 -26.22 6.51
CA SER A 36 11.73 -27.14 5.95
C SER A 36 13.17 -26.68 6.21
N ALA A 37 13.46 -25.39 6.06
CA ALA A 37 14.78 -24.83 6.32
C ALA A 37 15.16 -24.84 7.82
N LEU A 38 14.17 -24.74 8.70
CA LEU A 38 14.36 -24.78 10.15
C LEU A 38 14.27 -26.20 10.74
N GLY A 39 13.80 -27.18 9.97
CA GLY A 39 13.61 -28.56 10.42
C GLY A 39 12.44 -28.72 11.39
N THR A 40 11.37 -27.95 11.20
CA THR A 40 10.19 -27.91 12.09
C THR A 40 8.95 -28.41 11.37
N ASP A 41 7.87 -28.61 12.12
CA ASP A 41 6.56 -28.84 11.53
C ASP A 41 6.08 -27.60 10.75
N ASP A 42 5.28 -27.85 9.71
CA ASP A 42 4.70 -26.84 8.83
C ASP A 42 3.46 -26.18 9.45
N ASN A 43 3.68 -25.53 10.60
CA ASN A 43 2.67 -24.71 11.26
C ASN A 43 3.30 -23.47 11.91
N PRO A 44 2.55 -22.37 12.09
CA PRO A 44 3.09 -21.12 12.61
C PRO A 44 3.73 -21.27 13.99
N GLU A 45 3.21 -22.16 14.82
CA GLU A 45 3.58 -22.33 16.22
C GLU A 45 4.95 -23.03 16.35
N ALA A 46 5.18 -24.06 15.56
CA ALA A 46 6.46 -24.76 15.48
C ALA A 46 7.55 -23.84 14.91
N VAL A 47 7.25 -23.11 13.83
CA VAL A 47 8.18 -22.15 13.23
C VAL A 47 8.52 -21.02 14.20
N ALA A 48 7.52 -20.44 14.88
CA ALA A 48 7.75 -19.38 15.87
C ALA A 48 8.61 -19.87 17.04
N THR A 49 8.32 -21.07 17.53
CA THR A 49 9.06 -21.69 18.64
C THR A 49 10.51 -21.94 18.25
N ALA A 50 10.77 -22.43 17.04
CA ALA A 50 12.13 -22.65 16.56
C ALA A 50 12.91 -21.36 16.37
N ILE A 51 12.27 -20.30 15.86
CA ILE A 51 12.91 -18.97 15.74
C ILE A 51 13.25 -18.39 17.12
N GLN A 52 12.42 -18.63 18.15
CA GLN A 52 12.69 -18.16 19.51
C GLN A 52 13.74 -18.99 20.24
N ALA A 53 13.77 -20.30 20.00
CA ALA A 53 14.68 -21.22 20.66
C ALA A 53 16.11 -21.13 20.11
N ASP A 54 16.27 -20.78 18.82
CA ASP A 54 17.57 -20.75 18.15
C ASP A 54 17.84 -19.38 17.49
N PRO A 55 18.75 -18.55 18.03
CA PRO A 55 19.19 -17.31 17.39
C PRO A 55 19.77 -17.51 15.98
N ASP A 56 20.35 -18.68 15.68
CA ASP A 56 20.89 -19.01 14.37
C ASP A 56 19.78 -19.28 13.33
N ALA A 57 18.54 -19.48 13.77
CA ALA A 57 17.39 -19.58 12.87
C ALA A 57 17.23 -18.32 12.01
N LEU A 58 17.50 -17.13 12.56
CA LEU A 58 17.45 -15.87 11.80
C LEU A 58 18.54 -15.79 10.73
N VAL A 59 19.71 -16.38 11.00
CA VAL A 59 20.81 -16.47 10.02
C VAL A 59 20.42 -17.41 8.88
N LYS A 60 19.81 -18.56 9.21
CA LYS A 60 19.28 -19.52 8.21
C LYS A 60 18.19 -18.88 7.35
N LEU A 61 17.25 -18.14 7.93
CA LEU A 61 16.22 -17.41 7.18
C LEU A 61 16.82 -16.39 6.21
N LYS A 62 17.84 -15.65 6.65
CA LYS A 62 18.52 -14.68 5.78
C LYS A 62 19.30 -15.36 4.66
N ALA A 63 19.88 -16.53 4.90
CA ALA A 63 20.51 -17.34 3.86
C ALA A 63 19.47 -17.85 2.84
N LEU A 64 18.34 -18.36 3.33
CA LEU A 64 17.23 -18.83 2.51
C LEU A 64 16.66 -17.72 1.61
N GLU A 65 16.50 -16.51 2.16
CA GLU A 65 16.07 -15.35 1.38
C GLU A 65 17.04 -15.02 0.25
N ARG A 66 18.35 -15.12 0.50
CA ARG A 66 19.37 -14.86 -0.53
C ARG A 66 19.37 -15.93 -1.61
N GLU A 67 19.16 -17.18 -1.23
CA GLU A 67 19.06 -18.30 -2.17
C GLU A 67 17.86 -18.15 -3.11
N HIS A 68 16.70 -17.77 -2.57
CA HIS A 68 15.45 -17.65 -3.33
C HIS A 68 15.06 -16.20 -3.68
N GLU A 69 16.00 -15.25 -3.63
CA GLU A 69 15.70 -13.81 -3.71
C GLU A 69 14.87 -13.45 -4.95
N ARG A 70 15.21 -14.03 -6.11
CA ARG A 70 14.52 -13.77 -7.37
C ARG A 70 13.10 -14.33 -7.38
N GLU A 71 12.93 -15.54 -6.87
CA GLU A 71 11.63 -16.23 -6.80
C GLU A 71 10.69 -15.53 -5.82
N LEU A 72 11.21 -15.16 -4.64
CA LEU A 72 10.48 -14.40 -3.63
C LEU A 72 10.05 -13.03 -4.16
N LYS A 73 10.96 -12.29 -4.83
CA LYS A 73 10.62 -11.02 -5.48
C LYS A 73 9.53 -11.20 -6.53
N ARG A 74 9.68 -12.21 -7.39
CA ARG A 74 8.68 -12.53 -8.43
C ARG A 74 7.32 -12.81 -7.81
N MET A 75 7.26 -13.66 -6.79
CA MET A 75 6.03 -14.01 -6.09
C MET A 75 5.35 -12.79 -5.45
N VAL A 76 6.12 -11.92 -4.79
CA VAL A 76 5.59 -10.68 -4.20
C VAL A 76 5.05 -9.74 -5.28
N ILE A 77 5.77 -9.58 -6.39
CA ILE A 77 5.33 -8.73 -7.51
C ILE A 77 4.08 -9.30 -8.18
N GLU A 78 4.03 -10.59 -8.45
CA GLU A 78 2.88 -11.26 -9.06
C GLU A 78 1.64 -11.15 -8.17
N ALA A 79 1.79 -11.38 -6.87
CA ALA A 79 0.70 -11.22 -5.90
C ALA A 79 0.18 -9.78 -5.82
N GLU A 80 1.09 -8.79 -5.75
CA GLU A 80 0.68 -7.38 -5.74
C GLU A 80 0.05 -6.96 -7.07
N THR A 81 0.55 -7.47 -8.20
CA THR A 81 -0.03 -7.24 -9.52
C THR A 81 -1.43 -7.81 -9.63
N ALA A 82 -1.65 -9.05 -9.15
CA ALA A 82 -2.96 -9.69 -9.12
C ALA A 82 -3.94 -8.92 -8.23
N ARG A 83 -3.51 -8.51 -7.03
CA ARG A 83 -4.30 -7.68 -6.12
C ARG A 83 -4.67 -6.34 -6.75
N LEU A 84 -3.73 -5.65 -7.37
CA LEU A 84 -3.99 -4.39 -8.07
C LEU A 84 -4.93 -4.59 -9.26
N ALA A 85 -4.84 -5.71 -9.97
CA ALA A 85 -5.75 -6.05 -11.06
C ALA A 85 -7.19 -6.23 -10.56
N GLU A 86 -7.39 -6.94 -9.44
CA GLU A 86 -8.70 -7.13 -8.80
C GLU A 86 -9.29 -5.80 -8.29
N ILE A 87 -8.46 -4.97 -7.65
CA ILE A 87 -8.86 -3.61 -7.24
C ILE A 87 -9.27 -2.79 -8.47
N ASN A 88 -8.49 -2.80 -9.55
CA ASN A 88 -8.84 -2.07 -10.76
C ASN A 88 -10.14 -2.60 -11.40
N GLN A 89 -10.38 -3.92 -11.35
CA GLN A 89 -11.60 -4.52 -11.87
C GLN A 89 -12.83 -4.04 -11.08
N THR A 90 -12.77 -4.07 -9.75
CA THR A 90 -13.86 -3.57 -8.89
C THR A 90 -14.08 -2.06 -9.07
N MET A 91 -13.01 -1.26 -9.18
CA MET A 91 -13.13 0.17 -9.47
C MET A 91 -13.81 0.45 -10.82
N ARG A 92 -13.49 -0.31 -11.87
CA ARG A 92 -14.14 -0.18 -13.19
C ARG A 92 -15.61 -0.58 -13.13
N ALA A 93 -15.94 -1.63 -12.38
CA ALA A 93 -17.33 -2.04 -12.16
C ALA A 93 -18.13 -0.98 -11.41
N GLU A 94 -17.55 -0.32 -10.41
CA GLU A 94 -18.18 0.83 -9.73
C GLU A 94 -18.38 2.02 -10.68
N ALA A 95 -17.40 2.33 -11.53
CA ALA A 95 -17.48 3.45 -12.47
C ALA A 95 -18.56 3.22 -13.55
N SER A 96 -18.77 1.98 -13.97
CA SER A 96 -19.82 1.59 -14.93
C SER A 96 -21.16 1.26 -14.26
N ALA A 97 -21.26 1.35 -12.93
CA ALA A 97 -22.50 1.10 -12.20
C ALA A 97 -23.62 2.01 -12.71
N GLN A 98 -24.81 1.42 -12.89
CA GLN A 98 -26.00 2.15 -13.33
C GLN A 98 -26.46 3.16 -12.27
N ASP A 99 -26.28 2.82 -10.99
CA ASP A 99 -26.61 3.69 -9.86
C ASP A 99 -25.78 4.99 -9.90
N GLY A 100 -26.49 6.11 -9.96
CA GLY A 100 -25.92 7.44 -10.00
C GLY A 100 -25.19 7.86 -8.71
N TYR A 101 -25.57 7.31 -7.55
CA TYR A 101 -24.90 7.56 -6.27
C TYR A 101 -23.52 6.90 -6.24
N VAL A 102 -23.45 5.61 -6.59
CA VAL A 102 -22.20 4.82 -6.66
C VAL A 102 -21.23 5.40 -7.69
N ARG A 103 -21.72 5.87 -8.84
CA ARG A 103 -20.83 6.46 -9.86
C ARG A 103 -20.25 7.82 -9.46
N ARG A 104 -20.96 8.59 -8.62
CA ARG A 104 -20.63 10.01 -8.35
C ARG A 104 -19.98 10.24 -7.01
N TRP A 105 -19.99 9.28 -6.07
CA TRP A 105 -19.46 9.50 -4.72
C TRP A 105 -17.99 9.98 -4.72
N ARG A 106 -17.12 9.38 -5.55
CA ARG A 106 -15.69 9.75 -5.64
C ARG A 106 -15.49 11.21 -6.07
N PRO A 107 -16.09 11.68 -7.20
CA PRO A 107 -16.09 13.10 -7.54
C PRO A 107 -16.74 14.00 -6.49
N THR A 108 -17.88 13.60 -5.92
CA THR A 108 -18.62 14.39 -4.94
C THR A 108 -17.78 14.67 -3.69
N PHE A 109 -17.02 13.67 -3.21
CA PHE A 109 -16.08 13.88 -2.11
C PHE A 109 -15.09 15.00 -2.43
N GLY A 110 -14.45 14.98 -3.61
CA GLY A 110 -13.52 16.04 -4.01
C GLY A 110 -14.15 17.43 -4.06
N TYR A 111 -15.39 17.54 -4.57
CA TYR A 111 -16.12 18.82 -4.56
C TYR A 111 -16.47 19.28 -3.13
N MET A 112 -16.90 18.36 -2.26
CA MET A 112 -17.20 18.68 -0.87
C MET A 112 -15.96 19.19 -0.14
N VAL A 113 -14.81 18.52 -0.29
CA VAL A 113 -13.55 18.97 0.31
C VAL A 113 -13.16 20.37 -0.20
N ALA A 114 -13.30 20.64 -1.50
CA ALA A 114 -13.01 21.96 -2.08
C ALA A 114 -13.94 23.05 -1.54
N ILE A 115 -15.24 22.76 -1.40
CA ILE A 115 -16.23 23.69 -0.83
C ILE A 115 -15.91 23.96 0.64
N THR A 116 -15.63 22.92 1.43
CA THR A 116 -15.27 23.07 2.85
C THR A 116 -13.99 23.91 3.00
N TRP A 117 -13.00 23.70 2.14
CA TRP A 117 -11.78 24.51 2.12
C TRP A 117 -12.06 25.98 1.84
N LEU A 118 -12.90 26.25 0.84
CA LEU A 118 -13.30 27.62 0.48
C LEU A 118 -14.02 28.29 1.64
N VAL A 119 -15.02 27.62 2.22
CA VAL A 119 -15.80 28.13 3.35
C VAL A 119 -14.89 28.41 4.55
N GLN A 120 -13.99 27.48 4.88
CA GLN A 120 -13.04 27.66 5.98
C GLN A 120 -12.10 28.84 5.72
N SER A 121 -11.56 28.98 4.52
CA SER A 121 -10.66 30.08 4.16
C SER A 121 -11.36 31.44 4.27
N VAL A 122 -12.61 31.53 3.81
CA VAL A 122 -13.44 32.75 3.93
C VAL A 122 -13.76 33.04 5.40
N ALA A 123 -14.12 32.04 6.19
CA ALA A 123 -14.42 32.22 7.61
C ALA A 123 -13.19 32.70 8.41
N ILE A 124 -12.01 32.15 8.12
CA ILE A 124 -10.75 32.60 8.74
C ILE A 124 -10.44 34.04 8.36
N ALA A 125 -10.52 34.38 7.06
CA ALA A 125 -10.27 35.74 6.59
C ALA A 125 -11.24 36.74 7.21
N TRP A 126 -12.52 36.39 7.27
CA TRP A 126 -13.55 37.22 7.89
C TRP A 126 -13.32 37.41 9.39
N ALA A 127 -12.97 36.34 10.12
CA ALA A 127 -12.67 36.41 11.56
C ALA A 127 -11.41 37.26 11.84
N MET A 128 -10.37 37.16 11.03
CA MET A 128 -9.16 38.00 11.17
C MET A 128 -9.46 39.49 10.99
N VAL A 129 -10.40 39.85 10.11
CA VAL A 129 -10.80 41.25 9.89
C VAL A 129 -11.78 41.72 10.97
N GLY A 130 -12.72 40.87 11.39
CA GLY A 130 -13.79 41.23 12.32
C GLY A 130 -13.40 41.23 13.80
N ALA A 131 -12.38 40.46 14.19
CA ALA A 131 -11.89 40.35 15.56
C ALA A 131 -10.36 40.14 15.58
N PRO A 132 -9.56 41.12 15.11
CA PRO A 132 -8.11 40.98 14.99
C PRO A 132 -7.39 40.71 16.32
N GLU A 133 -7.98 41.10 17.45
CA GLU A 133 -7.49 40.81 18.79
C GLU A 133 -7.38 39.30 19.09
N ASN A 134 -8.18 38.47 18.43
CA ASN A 134 -8.18 37.02 18.59
C ASN A 134 -7.30 36.30 17.55
N ALA A 135 -6.49 37.03 16.78
CA ALA A 135 -5.71 36.44 15.68
C ALA A 135 -4.78 35.30 16.15
N ALA A 136 -4.16 35.44 17.32
CA ALA A 136 -3.28 34.41 17.88
C ALA A 136 -4.05 33.11 18.19
N ASP A 137 -5.22 33.21 18.82
CA ASP A 137 -6.06 32.06 19.13
C ASP A 137 -6.61 31.40 17.86
N LEU A 138 -6.97 32.20 16.85
CA LEU A 138 -7.39 31.70 15.55
C LEU A 138 -6.27 30.92 14.84
N ILE A 139 -5.04 31.42 14.85
CA ILE A 139 -3.87 30.72 14.29
C ILE A 139 -3.64 29.39 15.02
N ASN A 140 -3.73 29.38 16.35
CA ASN A 140 -3.60 28.15 17.14
C ASN A 140 -4.69 27.13 16.80
N ALA A 141 -5.94 27.57 16.66
CA ALA A 141 -7.06 26.72 16.26
C ALA A 141 -6.89 26.14 14.85
N VAL A 142 -6.43 26.94 13.88
CA VAL A 142 -6.11 26.48 12.52
C VAL A 142 -4.98 25.44 12.56
N THR A 143 -3.95 25.70 13.35
CA THR A 143 -2.83 24.76 13.53
C THR A 143 -3.33 23.42 14.08
N ALA A 144 -4.20 23.45 15.09
CA ALA A 144 -4.79 22.25 15.68
C ALA A 144 -5.67 21.45 14.71
N LEU A 145 -6.26 22.07 13.69
CA LEU A 145 -7.03 21.40 12.63
C LEU A 145 -6.17 20.73 11.55
N THR A 146 -4.88 21.04 11.48
CA THR A 146 -3.96 20.54 10.44
C THR A 146 -3.94 19.00 10.32
N PRO A 147 -3.91 18.20 11.42
CA PRO A 147 -3.90 16.74 11.30
C PRO A 147 -5.15 16.17 10.61
N MET A 148 -6.33 16.74 10.91
CA MET A 148 -7.59 16.34 10.26
C MET A 148 -7.53 16.60 8.75
N TRP A 149 -7.04 17.78 8.36
CA TRP A 149 -6.83 18.12 6.95
C TRP A 149 -5.78 17.26 6.27
N GLY A 150 -4.71 16.86 6.97
CA GLY A 150 -3.71 15.94 6.45
C GLY A 150 -4.31 14.60 6.02
N ILE A 151 -5.23 14.05 6.82
CA ILE A 151 -5.95 12.80 6.47
C ILE A 151 -6.86 13.03 5.26
N ALA A 152 -7.69 14.09 5.29
CA ALA A 152 -8.63 14.38 4.21
C ALA A 152 -7.94 14.60 2.86
N LEU A 153 -6.83 15.34 2.84
CA LEU A 153 -6.04 15.60 1.63
C LEU A 153 -5.30 14.35 1.15
N SER A 154 -4.88 13.46 2.05
CA SER A 154 -4.29 12.17 1.68
C SER A 154 -5.30 11.29 0.93
N ILE A 155 -6.54 11.21 1.43
CA ILE A 155 -7.63 10.48 0.76
C ILE A 155 -7.92 11.10 -0.62
N LEU A 156 -7.98 12.43 -0.71
CA LEU A 156 -8.20 13.12 -1.97
C LEU A 156 -7.07 12.86 -2.97
N GLY A 157 -5.81 12.84 -2.51
CA GLY A 157 -4.64 12.50 -3.33
C GLY A 157 -4.72 11.08 -3.91
N ILE A 158 -5.10 10.09 -3.10
CA ILE A 158 -5.33 8.71 -3.56
C ILE A 158 -6.45 8.68 -4.61
N ASN A 159 -7.55 9.40 -4.38
CA ASN A 159 -8.67 9.47 -5.32
C ASN A 159 -8.25 10.09 -6.69
N ILE A 160 -7.51 11.20 -6.68
CA ILE A 160 -7.01 11.86 -7.89
C ILE A 160 -6.07 10.95 -8.67
N THR A 161 -5.14 10.28 -7.99
CA THR A 161 -4.19 9.37 -8.63
C THR A 161 -4.89 8.15 -9.22
N ALA A 162 -5.86 7.55 -8.51
CA ALA A 162 -6.69 6.45 -9.00
C ALA A 162 -7.47 6.87 -10.25
N ARG A 163 -8.20 8.00 -10.21
CA ARG A 163 -8.94 8.54 -11.35
C ARG A 163 -8.03 8.83 -12.56
N SER A 164 -6.81 9.29 -12.31
CA SER A 164 -5.83 9.55 -13.37
C SER A 164 -5.30 8.26 -14.00
N ARG A 165 -5.20 7.16 -13.23
CA ARG A 165 -4.89 5.82 -13.75
C ARG A 165 -6.06 5.29 -14.59
N ASP A 166 -7.30 5.43 -14.12
CA ASP A 166 -8.50 5.00 -14.86
C ASP A 166 -8.61 5.70 -16.22
N LYS A 167 -8.38 7.02 -16.25
CA LYS A 167 -8.37 7.78 -17.51
C LYS A 167 -7.30 7.29 -18.47
N ARG A 168 -6.06 7.08 -17.99
CA ARG A 168 -4.97 6.55 -18.81
C ARG A 168 -5.29 5.17 -19.38
N ALA A 169 -5.84 4.28 -18.55
CA ALA A 169 -6.26 2.96 -18.98
C ALA A 169 -7.38 3.02 -20.03
N SER A 170 -8.37 3.90 -19.86
CA SER A 170 -9.44 4.10 -20.85
C SER A 170 -8.97 4.71 -22.17
N ALA A 171 -7.89 5.50 -22.13
CA ALA A 171 -7.26 6.11 -23.30
C ALA A 171 -6.30 5.16 -24.04
N GLY A 172 -6.19 3.89 -23.60
CA GLY A 172 -5.21 2.94 -24.16
C GLY A 172 -3.76 3.35 -23.92
N GLN A 173 -3.51 4.30 -23.02
CA GLN A 173 -2.15 4.71 -22.68
C GLN A 173 -1.53 3.66 -21.76
N ASP A 174 -0.54 2.96 -22.30
CA ASP A 174 0.18 1.90 -21.61
C ASP A 174 0.82 2.46 -20.33
N SER A 175 0.45 1.90 -19.18
CA SER A 175 0.88 2.36 -17.86
C SER A 175 2.31 1.95 -17.50
N ARG A 176 3.02 1.30 -18.44
CA ARG A 176 4.41 0.87 -18.29
C ARG A 176 5.31 2.01 -17.84
N GLY A 177 5.97 1.80 -16.71
CA GLY A 177 6.87 2.79 -16.12
C GLY A 177 8.06 3.07 -17.04
N LEU A 178 8.75 4.20 -16.80
CA LEU A 178 10.03 4.47 -17.46
C LEU A 178 11.03 3.33 -17.24
N LEU A 179 10.98 2.69 -16.07
CA LEU A 179 11.80 1.52 -15.75
C LEU A 179 11.42 0.29 -16.58
N ASP A 180 10.14 0.00 -16.80
CA ASP A 180 9.72 -1.12 -17.66
C ASP A 180 10.21 -0.93 -19.10
N LYS A 181 10.11 0.30 -19.62
CA LYS A 181 10.62 0.65 -20.96
C LYS A 181 12.14 0.55 -21.05
N LEU A 182 12.85 0.88 -19.98
CA LEU A 182 14.31 0.75 -19.93
C LEU A 182 14.71 -0.73 -19.87
N THR A 183 14.02 -1.56 -19.09
CA THR A 183 14.26 -3.00 -19.03
C THR A 183 14.03 -3.66 -20.39
N ASP A 184 12.92 -3.36 -21.07
CA ASP A 184 12.64 -3.84 -22.43
C ASP A 184 13.77 -3.43 -23.40
N SER A 185 14.28 -2.20 -23.27
CA SER A 185 15.38 -1.72 -24.13
C SER A 185 16.70 -2.45 -23.88
N LEU A 186 16.96 -2.85 -22.63
CA LEU A 186 18.17 -3.58 -22.25
C LEU A 186 18.07 -5.05 -22.66
N GLU A 187 16.89 -5.67 -22.55
CA GLU A 187 16.64 -7.03 -23.03
C GLU A 187 16.71 -7.11 -24.55
N ALA A 188 16.11 -6.16 -25.27
CA ALA A 188 16.19 -6.09 -26.73
C ALA A 188 17.64 -5.95 -27.23
N LYS A 189 18.49 -5.22 -26.49
CA LYS A 189 19.91 -5.02 -26.83
C LYS A 189 20.81 -6.21 -26.47
N ARG A 190 20.33 -7.15 -25.66
CA ARG A 190 21.05 -8.37 -25.27
C ARG A 190 20.81 -9.53 -26.25
N HIS A 191 19.74 -9.45 -27.04
CA HIS A 191 19.32 -10.48 -27.99
C HIS A 191 19.51 -10.10 -29.48
N GLY A 192 20.11 -8.94 -29.77
CA GLY A 192 20.56 -8.53 -31.10
C GLY A 192 22.06 -8.35 -31.13
#